data_AF-A0A2U3NBF6-F1
#
_entry.id   AF-A0A2U3NBF6-F1
#
_cell.length_a   1.000
_cell.length_b   1.000
_cell.length_c   1.000
_cell.angle_alpha   90.00
_cell.angle_beta   90.00
_cell.angle_gamma   90.00
#
_symmetry.space_group_name_H-M   'P 1'
#
loop_
_entity.id
_entity.type
_entity.pdbx_description
1 polymer ?
#
loop_
_entity_poly.entity_id
_entity_poly.type
_entity_poly.pdbx_seq_one_letter_code
_entity_poly.pdbx_strand_id
1 'polypeptide(L)'
;VTGVANAPVLRYGALDRAHLTKHLLRLAKRVGVGRVTMRELAAEAGTAASSVYYHVRDKRELFDLLIESVLAQIEVPQQGDWESRLVALYMNAWKVLVEVPGIAVLLQEHAHTAAAADMDRASRGILRESGLSAQRFDAAHAALYVHLLGSVQLEHIRRAGARANGPSHEAFAYGLRLILTGLRKELEDVE
;
A
#
# COMPACT_ATOMS: atom_id res chain seq x y z
N VAL A 1 33.18 -12.50 -24.52
CA VAL A 1 33.08 -11.39 -23.54
C VAL A 1 32.15 -10.35 -24.14
N THR A 2 30.86 -10.41 -23.79
CA THR A 2 29.83 -9.50 -24.30
C THR A 2 29.80 -8.24 -23.42
N GLY A 3 30.00 -7.08 -24.07
CA GLY A 3 30.08 -5.78 -23.41
C GLY A 3 28.78 -5.39 -22.72
N VAL A 4 28.89 -5.03 -21.45
CA VAL A 4 27.81 -4.40 -20.68
C VAL A 4 27.64 -2.99 -21.23
N ALA A 5 26.51 -2.73 -21.89
CA ALA A 5 26.14 -1.40 -22.34
C ALA A 5 26.03 -0.46 -21.13
N ASN A 6 26.89 0.55 -21.09
CA ASN A 6 26.94 1.55 -20.03
C ASN A 6 25.72 2.47 -20.16
N ALA A 7 24.79 2.40 -19.21
CA ALA A 7 23.66 3.31 -19.14
C ALA A 7 24.16 4.75 -18.89
N PRO A 8 23.52 5.79 -19.46
CA PRO A 8 24.00 7.17 -19.34
C PRO A 8 23.92 7.63 -17.88
N VAL A 9 25.07 8.03 -17.33
CA VAL A 9 25.19 8.58 -15.97
C VAL A 9 24.52 9.96 -15.94
N LEU A 10 23.48 10.11 -15.13
CA LEU A 10 22.78 11.38 -14.91
C LEU A 10 23.75 12.49 -14.42
N ARG A 11 23.53 13.75 -14.83
CA ARG A 11 24.35 14.91 -14.40
C ARG A 11 24.33 15.06 -12.88
N TYR A 12 25.43 15.56 -12.31
CA TYR A 12 25.58 15.86 -10.88
C TYR A 12 24.42 16.76 -10.40
N GLY A 13 23.63 16.27 -9.42
CA GLY A 13 22.43 16.92 -8.90
C GLY A 13 21.08 16.43 -9.47
N ALA A 14 21.07 15.55 -10.48
CA ALA A 14 19.84 15.00 -11.07
C ALA A 14 19.31 13.72 -10.37
N LEU A 15 20.07 13.15 -9.43
CA LEU A 15 19.60 12.10 -8.54
C LEU A 15 19.17 12.74 -7.22
N ASP A 16 17.89 13.07 -7.12
CA ASP A 16 17.27 13.36 -5.85
C ASP A 16 16.45 12.14 -5.37
N ARG A 17 16.04 12.18 -4.10
CA ARG A 17 15.25 11.10 -3.50
C ARG A 17 13.94 10.89 -4.25
N ALA A 18 13.37 11.93 -4.86
CA ALA A 18 12.14 11.85 -5.64
C ALA A 18 12.31 11.03 -6.93
N HIS A 19 13.44 11.18 -7.63
CA HIS A 19 13.78 10.36 -8.79
C HIS A 19 13.87 8.88 -8.40
N LEU A 20 14.61 8.55 -7.35
CA LEU A 20 14.71 7.17 -6.87
C LEU A 20 13.35 6.60 -6.45
N THR A 21 12.54 7.35 -5.69
CA THR A 21 11.18 6.97 -5.31
C THR A 21 10.30 6.65 -6.52
N LYS A 22 10.29 7.51 -7.54
CA LYS A 22 9.50 7.31 -8.77
C LYS A 22 9.90 6.02 -9.49
N HIS A 23 11.21 5.79 -9.64
CA HIS A 23 11.72 4.60 -10.30
C HIS A 23 11.53 3.33 -9.48
N LEU A 24 11.67 3.41 -8.15
CA LEU A 24 11.39 2.32 -7.22
C LEU A 24 9.94 1.85 -7.30
N LEU A 25 9.00 2.79 -7.31
CA LEU A 25 7.58 2.48 -7.47
C LEU A 25 7.30 1.80 -8.82
N ARG A 26 7.88 2.31 -9.93
CA ARG A 26 7.72 1.70 -11.25
C ARG A 26 8.30 0.29 -11.31
N LEU A 27 9.50 0.10 -10.76
CA LEU A 27 10.12 -1.21 -10.65
C LEU A 27 9.21 -2.16 -9.86
N ALA A 28 8.76 -1.77 -8.67
CA ALA A 28 7.91 -2.59 -7.82
C ALA A 28 6.58 -2.97 -8.48
N LYS A 29 5.91 -2.04 -9.19
CA LYS A 29 4.70 -2.35 -9.98
C LYS A 29 4.97 -3.39 -11.07
N ARG A 30 6.14 -3.32 -11.72
CA ARG A 30 6.50 -4.20 -12.84
C ARG A 30 6.99 -5.59 -12.39
N VAL A 31 7.85 -5.66 -11.38
CA VAL A 31 8.52 -6.92 -10.99
C VAL A 31 8.00 -7.51 -9.70
N GLY A 32 7.23 -6.76 -8.91
CA GLY A 32 6.78 -7.14 -7.57
C GLY A 32 7.85 -6.89 -6.51
N VAL A 33 7.40 -6.65 -5.26
CA VAL A 33 8.26 -6.31 -4.12
C VAL A 33 9.39 -7.32 -3.91
N GLY A 34 9.10 -8.61 -4.04
CA GLY A 34 10.07 -9.68 -3.76
C GLY A 34 11.29 -9.70 -4.69
N ARG A 35 11.21 -9.05 -5.87
CA ARG A 35 12.34 -8.94 -6.79
C ARG A 35 13.13 -7.65 -6.65
N VAL A 36 12.56 -6.61 -6.04
CA VAL A 36 13.21 -5.30 -5.90
C VAL A 36 14.54 -5.39 -5.15
N THR A 37 15.63 -4.94 -5.80
CA THR A 37 16.96 -4.79 -5.19
C THR A 37 17.58 -3.43 -5.49
N MET A 38 18.62 -3.04 -4.74
CA MET A 38 19.39 -1.81 -5.03
C MET A 38 19.97 -1.78 -6.44
N ARG A 39 20.43 -2.94 -6.94
CA ARG A 39 21.01 -3.05 -8.29
C ARG A 39 19.94 -2.88 -9.37
N GLU A 40 18.77 -3.48 -9.18
CA GLU A 40 17.65 -3.30 -10.10
C GLU A 40 17.11 -1.88 -10.08
N LEU A 41 17.03 -1.26 -8.89
CA LEU A 41 16.67 0.15 -8.77
C LEU A 41 17.67 1.05 -9.49
N ALA A 42 18.97 0.80 -9.33
CA ALA A 42 20.01 1.57 -10.02
C ALA A 42 19.85 1.47 -11.55
N ALA A 43 19.63 0.26 -12.06
CA ALA A 43 19.39 0.02 -13.49
C ALA A 43 18.11 0.71 -13.98
N GLU A 44 17.00 0.58 -13.25
CA GLU A 44 15.73 1.24 -13.56
C GLU A 44 15.88 2.77 -13.54
N ALA A 45 16.65 3.31 -12.60
CA ALA A 45 16.85 4.75 -12.41
C ALA A 45 17.92 5.36 -13.32
N GLY A 46 18.65 4.55 -14.09
CA GLY A 46 19.73 5.01 -14.97
C GLY A 46 20.94 5.54 -14.19
N THR A 47 21.30 4.91 -13.08
CA THR A 47 22.41 5.34 -12.22
C THR A 47 23.28 4.18 -11.76
N ALA A 48 24.44 4.49 -11.17
CA ALA A 48 25.28 3.49 -10.52
C ALA A 48 24.68 3.04 -9.18
N ALA A 49 24.91 1.78 -8.78
CA ALA A 49 24.46 1.26 -7.50
C ALA A 49 25.02 2.05 -6.31
N SER A 50 26.25 2.55 -6.40
CA SER A 50 26.87 3.43 -5.40
C SER A 50 26.04 4.69 -5.13
N SER A 51 25.41 5.26 -6.16
CA SER A 51 24.54 6.42 -6.01
C SER A 51 23.24 6.08 -5.30
N VAL A 52 22.69 4.88 -5.50
CA VAL A 52 21.51 4.42 -4.74
C VAL A 52 21.86 4.25 -3.26
N TYR A 53 23.01 3.62 -2.96
CA TYR A 53 23.47 3.45 -1.57
C TYR A 53 23.73 4.76 -0.82
N TYR A 54 24.00 5.85 -1.54
CA TYR A 54 24.11 7.18 -0.93
C TYR A 54 22.76 7.68 -0.38
N HIS A 55 21.65 7.34 -1.03
CA HIS A 55 20.31 7.77 -0.63
C HIS A 55 19.53 6.74 0.18
N VAL A 56 19.90 5.46 0.08
CA VAL A 56 19.21 4.34 0.73
C VAL A 56 20.26 3.36 1.24
N ARG A 57 20.44 3.31 2.56
CA ARG A 57 21.57 2.65 3.22
C ARG A 57 21.51 1.13 3.13
N ASP A 58 20.30 0.58 3.23
CA ASP A 58 20.08 -0.86 3.25
C ASP A 58 18.72 -1.26 2.66
N LYS A 59 18.46 -2.58 2.65
CA LYS A 59 17.22 -3.15 2.11
C LYS A 59 15.98 -2.75 2.90
N ARG A 60 16.11 -2.48 4.21
CA ARG A 60 15.00 -2.04 5.04
C ARG A 60 14.61 -0.61 4.66
N GLU A 61 15.57 0.30 4.56
CA GLU A 61 15.30 1.68 4.13
C GLU A 61 14.72 1.73 2.70
N LEU A 62 15.13 0.81 1.82
CA LEU A 62 14.55 0.65 0.49
C LEU A 62 13.06 0.28 0.55
N PHE A 63 12.70 -0.64 1.44
CA PHE A 63 11.31 -1.06 1.63
C PHE A 63 10.47 0.00 2.33
N ASP A 64 11.03 0.69 3.33
CA ASP A 64 10.38 1.83 3.97
C ASP A 64 10.07 2.92 2.93
N LEU A 65 11.03 3.24 2.06
CA LEU A 65 10.83 4.19 0.96
C LEU A 65 9.75 3.73 -0.01
N LEU A 66 9.71 2.44 -0.35
CA LEU A 66 8.67 1.88 -1.21
C LEU A 66 7.29 1.99 -0.56
N ILE A 67 7.16 1.64 0.72
CA ILE A 67 5.90 1.75 1.47
C ILE A 67 5.42 3.20 1.49
N GLU A 68 6.29 4.14 1.85
CA GLU A 68 5.95 5.58 1.84
C GLU A 68 5.44 6.01 0.47
N SER A 69 6.14 5.61 -0.59
CA SER A 69 5.79 5.96 -1.97
C SER A 69 4.46 5.36 -2.42
N VAL A 70 4.13 4.15 -1.96
CA VAL A 70 2.86 3.50 -2.26
C VAL A 70 1.73 4.18 -1.51
N LEU A 71 1.86 4.32 -0.18
CA LEU A 71 0.79 4.85 0.65
C LEU A 71 0.51 6.34 0.38
N ALA A 72 1.51 7.12 -0.04
CA ALA A 72 1.31 8.51 -0.45
C ALA A 72 0.40 8.68 -1.69
N GLN A 73 0.11 7.62 -2.44
CA GLN A 73 -0.86 7.65 -3.55
C GLN A 73 -2.32 7.47 -3.06
N ILE A 74 -2.54 7.11 -1.80
CA ILE A 74 -3.88 6.88 -1.26
C ILE A 74 -4.50 8.21 -0.87
N GLU A 75 -5.59 8.57 -1.55
CA GLU A 75 -6.37 9.76 -1.23
C GLU A 75 -7.29 9.52 -0.01
N VAL A 76 -7.18 10.39 0.99
CA VAL A 76 -8.03 10.39 2.18
C VAL A 76 -9.25 11.29 1.96
N PRO A 77 -10.48 10.74 1.95
CA PRO A 77 -11.69 11.48 1.63
C PRO A 77 -12.06 12.46 2.75
N GLN A 78 -12.44 13.68 2.36
CA GLN A 78 -12.73 14.79 3.29
C GLN A 78 -14.23 15.10 3.45
N GLN A 79 -15.07 14.62 2.54
CA GLN A 79 -16.50 14.97 2.49
C GLN A 79 -17.37 13.72 2.67
N GLY A 80 -18.57 13.92 3.24
CA GLY A 80 -19.55 12.87 3.50
C GLY A 80 -19.52 12.37 4.95
N ASP A 81 -20.51 11.53 5.27
CA ASP A 81 -20.57 10.84 6.56
C ASP A 81 -19.38 9.89 6.76
N TRP A 82 -19.22 9.42 8.00
CA TRP A 82 -18.11 8.54 8.37
C TRP A 82 -18.11 7.25 7.54
N GLU A 83 -19.27 6.69 7.23
CA GLU A 83 -19.38 5.42 6.53
C GLU A 83 -18.93 5.58 5.07
N SER A 84 -19.43 6.60 4.38
CA SER A 84 -19.08 6.93 3.01
C SER A 84 -17.59 7.25 2.87
N ARG A 85 -17.02 7.98 3.84
CA ARG A 85 -15.58 8.25 3.88
C ARG A 85 -14.76 6.99 4.14
N LEU A 86 -15.21 6.11 5.02
CA LEU A 86 -14.51 4.85 5.28
C LEU A 86 -14.53 3.95 4.04
N VAL A 87 -15.68 3.85 3.35
CA VAL A 87 -15.77 3.16 2.06
C VAL A 87 -14.78 3.75 1.07
N ALA A 88 -14.81 5.07 0.86
CA ALA A 88 -13.92 5.72 -0.10
C ALA A 88 -12.44 5.52 0.23
N LEU A 89 -12.03 5.66 1.49
CA LEU A 89 -10.66 5.45 1.93
C LEU A 89 -10.17 4.03 1.60
N TYR A 90 -10.95 3.00 1.97
CA TYR A 90 -10.58 1.60 1.74
C TYR A 90 -10.61 1.22 0.26
N MET A 91 -11.52 1.79 -0.52
CA MET A 91 -11.55 1.62 -1.98
C MET A 91 -10.34 2.28 -2.66
N ASN A 92 -9.93 3.47 -2.21
CA ASN A 92 -8.73 4.14 -2.69
C ASN A 92 -7.47 3.35 -2.34
N ALA A 93 -7.38 2.86 -1.10
CA ALA A 93 -6.28 2.02 -0.66
C ALA A 93 -6.18 0.74 -1.48
N TRP A 94 -7.28 0.03 -1.70
CA TRP A 94 -7.30 -1.17 -2.51
C TRP A 94 -6.77 -0.92 -3.93
N LYS A 95 -7.24 0.15 -4.59
CA LYS A 95 -6.82 0.52 -5.96
C LYS A 95 -5.30 0.76 -6.05
N VAL A 96 -4.71 1.35 -5.01
CA VAL A 96 -3.28 1.64 -4.97
C VAL A 96 -2.47 0.37 -4.66
N LEU A 97 -2.88 -0.38 -3.64
CA LEU A 97 -2.13 -1.53 -3.15
C LEU A 97 -2.14 -2.71 -4.14
N VAL A 98 -3.25 -2.91 -4.85
CA VAL A 98 -3.36 -3.99 -5.83
C VAL A 98 -2.37 -3.88 -6.99
N GLU A 99 -1.91 -2.67 -7.29
CA GLU A 99 -0.99 -2.41 -8.40
C GLU A 99 0.47 -2.76 -8.07
N VAL A 100 0.79 -3.11 -6.81
CA VAL A 100 2.15 -3.42 -6.37
C VAL A 100 2.21 -4.84 -5.82
N PRO A 101 2.57 -5.85 -6.63
CA PRO A 101 2.55 -7.25 -6.20
C PRO A 101 3.42 -7.50 -4.96
N GLY A 102 2.84 -8.09 -3.93
CA GLY A 102 3.53 -8.40 -2.67
C GLY A 102 3.54 -7.28 -1.63
N ILE A 103 2.95 -6.11 -1.92
CA ILE A 103 2.92 -4.99 -0.96
C ILE A 103 2.15 -5.31 0.32
N ALA A 104 1.11 -6.15 0.25
CA ALA A 104 0.31 -6.51 1.41
C ALA A 104 1.11 -7.29 2.47
N VAL A 105 2.04 -8.15 2.03
CA VAL A 105 2.95 -8.87 2.93
C VAL A 105 4.00 -7.92 3.48
N LEU A 106 4.57 -7.07 2.62
CA LEU A 106 5.55 -6.07 3.04
C LEU A 106 5.00 -5.12 4.10
N LEU A 107 3.76 -4.66 3.96
CA LEU A 107 3.09 -3.82 4.95
C LEU A 107 2.89 -4.52 6.30
N GLN A 108 2.69 -5.85 6.32
CA GLN A 108 2.58 -6.60 7.57
C GLN A 108 3.94 -6.75 8.27
N GLU A 109 5.02 -6.90 7.49
CA GLU A 109 6.38 -7.08 8.00
C GLU A 109 7.07 -5.76 8.39
N HIS A 110 6.69 -4.64 7.76
CA HIS A 110 7.40 -3.35 7.83
C HIS A 110 6.47 -2.15 8.10
N ALA A 111 5.45 -2.30 8.94
CA ALA A 111 4.41 -1.29 9.19
C ALA A 111 4.84 0.02 9.91
N HIS A 112 6.14 0.33 9.99
CA HIS A 112 6.68 1.37 10.88
C HIS A 112 6.93 2.74 10.21
N THR A 113 6.49 2.93 8.97
CA THR A 113 6.71 4.19 8.24
C THR A 113 5.71 5.28 8.66
N ALA A 114 6.07 6.55 8.41
CA ALA A 114 5.18 7.68 8.69
C ALA A 114 3.86 7.57 7.90
N ALA A 115 3.93 7.19 6.63
CA ALA A 115 2.75 7.02 5.78
C ALA A 115 1.84 5.86 6.24
N ALA A 116 2.41 4.78 6.77
CA ALA A 116 1.62 3.70 7.37
C ALA A 116 0.87 4.18 8.61
N ALA A 117 1.55 4.98 9.45
CA ALA A 117 0.92 5.60 10.61
C ALA A 117 -0.13 6.64 10.23
N ASP A 118 0.05 7.41 9.15
CA ASP A 118 -0.94 8.36 8.64
C ASP A 118 -2.19 7.66 8.12
N MET A 119 -2.02 6.56 7.37
CA MET A 119 -3.15 5.75 6.89
C MET A 119 -3.94 5.14 8.06
N ASP A 120 -3.27 4.60 9.07
CA ASP A 120 -3.91 4.08 10.29
C ASP A 120 -4.65 5.21 11.03
N ARG A 121 -4.01 6.36 11.22
CA ARG A 121 -4.63 7.55 11.82
C ARG A 121 -5.86 8.01 11.07
N ALA A 122 -5.81 8.06 9.74
CA ALA A 122 -6.93 8.47 8.90
C ALA A 122 -8.12 7.51 9.05
N SER A 123 -7.89 6.20 8.94
CA SER A 123 -8.94 5.18 9.11
C SER A 123 -9.57 5.24 10.51
N ARG A 124 -8.74 5.26 11.56
CA ARG A 124 -9.20 5.38 12.95
C ARG A 124 -9.93 6.70 13.21
N GLY A 125 -9.46 7.79 12.59
CA GLY A 125 -10.08 9.12 12.69
C GLY A 125 -11.51 9.10 12.19
N ILE A 126 -11.73 8.57 10.98
CA ILE A 126 -13.07 8.42 10.40
C ILE A 126 -13.93 7.46 11.25
N LEU A 127 -13.38 6.31 11.64
CA LEU A 127 -14.13 5.31 12.42
C LEU A 127 -14.58 5.84 13.78
N ARG A 128 -13.85 6.77 14.41
CA ARG A 128 -14.24 7.36 15.70
C ARG A 128 -15.58 8.10 15.62
N GLU A 129 -15.92 8.64 14.46
CA GLU A 129 -17.16 9.39 14.24
C GLU A 129 -18.41 8.49 14.21
N SER A 130 -18.23 7.17 14.18
CA SER A 130 -19.33 6.19 14.27
C SER A 130 -19.96 6.08 15.67
N GLY A 131 -19.26 6.55 16.72
CA GLY A 131 -19.74 6.41 18.11
C GLY A 131 -19.52 5.02 18.73
N LEU A 132 -18.77 4.13 18.08
CA LEU A 132 -18.45 2.80 18.63
C LEU A 132 -17.76 2.89 20.00
N SER A 133 -18.13 1.96 20.89
CA SER A 133 -17.43 1.78 22.17
C SER A 133 -15.98 1.34 21.95
N ALA A 134 -15.09 1.65 22.91
CA ALA A 134 -13.67 1.32 22.80
C ALA A 134 -13.41 -0.16 22.52
N GLN A 135 -14.16 -1.06 23.16
CA GLN A 135 -14.02 -2.51 22.95
C GLN A 135 -14.35 -2.93 21.51
N ARG A 136 -15.37 -2.32 20.90
CA ARG A 136 -15.79 -2.64 19.52
C ARG A 136 -14.93 -1.92 18.49
N PHE A 137 -14.45 -0.72 18.82
CA PHE A 137 -13.64 0.11 17.93
C PHE A 137 -12.39 -0.61 17.43
N ASP A 138 -11.61 -1.22 18.33
CA ASP A 138 -10.37 -1.91 17.93
C ASP A 138 -10.65 -3.16 17.10
N ALA A 139 -11.72 -3.91 17.44
CA ALA A 139 -12.14 -5.08 16.67
C ALA A 139 -12.62 -4.69 15.26
N ALA A 140 -13.41 -3.62 15.15
CA ALA A 140 -13.91 -3.10 13.87
C ALA A 140 -12.75 -2.62 12.98
N HIS A 141 -11.82 -1.85 13.55
CA HIS A 141 -10.62 -1.39 12.82
C HIS A 141 -9.76 -2.56 12.34
N ALA A 142 -9.53 -3.55 13.20
CA ALA A 142 -8.79 -4.76 12.84
C ALA A 142 -9.47 -5.53 11.71
N ALA A 143 -10.80 -5.72 11.78
CA ALA A 143 -11.57 -6.42 10.75
C ALA A 143 -11.46 -5.72 9.38
N LEU A 144 -11.59 -4.39 9.36
CA LEU A 144 -11.42 -3.60 8.14
C LEU A 144 -10.00 -3.72 7.56
N TYR A 145 -8.97 -3.63 8.41
CA TYR A 145 -7.57 -3.72 7.99
C TYR A 145 -7.21 -5.11 7.44
N VAL A 146 -7.64 -6.17 8.13
CA VAL A 146 -7.48 -7.57 7.68
C VAL A 146 -8.19 -7.80 6.36
N HIS A 147 -9.41 -7.29 6.20
CA HIS A 147 -10.15 -7.40 4.94
C HIS A 147 -9.42 -6.72 3.77
N LEU A 148 -8.86 -5.52 3.99
CA LEU A 148 -8.07 -4.81 2.99
C LEU A 148 -6.84 -5.61 2.56
N LEU A 149 -5.95 -5.94 3.50
CA LEU A 149 -4.69 -6.61 3.16
C LEU A 149 -4.91 -8.02 2.64
N GLY A 150 -5.84 -8.77 3.23
CA GLY A 150 -6.21 -10.11 2.77
C GLY A 150 -6.78 -10.10 1.35
N SER A 151 -7.66 -9.15 1.03
CA SER A 151 -8.22 -9.02 -0.32
C SER A 151 -7.17 -8.64 -1.37
N VAL A 152 -6.26 -7.72 -1.03
CA VAL A 152 -5.13 -7.37 -1.92
C VAL A 152 -4.23 -8.57 -2.16
N GLN A 153 -3.89 -9.33 -1.11
CA GLN A 153 -3.05 -10.53 -1.23
C GLN A 153 -3.72 -11.59 -2.10
N LEU A 154 -5.02 -11.85 -1.92
CA LEU A 154 -5.78 -12.79 -2.75
C LEU A 154 -5.82 -12.36 -4.22
N GLU A 155 -5.98 -11.07 -4.49
CA GLU A 155 -5.96 -10.53 -5.86
C GLU A 155 -4.57 -10.66 -6.51
N HIS A 156 -3.47 -10.47 -5.77
CA HIS A 156 -2.13 -10.74 -6.28
C HIS A 156 -1.92 -12.22 -6.63
N ILE A 157 -2.41 -13.13 -5.78
CA ILE A 157 -2.38 -14.59 -6.05
C ILE A 157 -3.22 -14.91 -7.29
N ARG A 158 -4.38 -14.25 -7.47
CA ARG A 158 -5.25 -14.39 -8.63
C ARG A 158 -4.52 -13.99 -9.92
N ARG A 159 -3.90 -12.81 -9.94
CA ARG A 159 -3.13 -12.27 -11.10
C ARG A 159 -1.90 -13.11 -11.44
N ALA A 160 -1.28 -13.74 -10.44
CA ALA A 160 -0.09 -14.60 -10.62
C ALA A 160 -0.39 -15.98 -11.23
N GLY A 161 -1.66 -16.38 -11.38
CA GLY A 161 -2.03 -17.56 -12.19
C GLY A 161 -2.50 -18.81 -11.44
N ALA A 162 -3.12 -18.71 -10.25
CA ALA A 162 -3.52 -19.90 -9.48
C ALA A 162 -5.03 -20.11 -9.21
N ARG A 163 -5.90 -19.09 -9.31
CA ARG A 163 -7.36 -19.24 -9.15
C ARG A 163 -8.09 -18.17 -9.98
N ALA A 164 -8.92 -18.57 -10.95
CA ALA A 164 -9.72 -17.62 -11.74
C ALA A 164 -10.82 -16.91 -10.92
N ASN A 165 -11.25 -17.52 -9.80
CA ASN A 165 -12.40 -17.10 -9.00
C ASN A 165 -12.02 -16.43 -7.65
N GLY A 166 -10.86 -15.78 -7.56
CA GLY A 166 -10.48 -14.99 -6.38
C GLY A 166 -11.31 -13.71 -6.25
N PRO A 167 -11.46 -13.13 -5.04
CA PRO A 167 -12.22 -11.92 -4.84
C PRO A 167 -11.62 -10.76 -5.66
N SER A 168 -12.38 -10.32 -6.67
CA SER A 168 -12.09 -9.15 -7.50
C SER A 168 -12.34 -7.85 -6.73
N HIS A 169 -12.17 -6.70 -7.40
CA HIS A 169 -12.64 -5.41 -6.92
C HIS A 169 -14.06 -5.47 -6.33
N GLU A 170 -14.97 -6.20 -7.01
CA GLU A 170 -16.37 -6.31 -6.61
C GLU A 170 -16.53 -7.09 -5.31
N ALA A 171 -15.77 -8.17 -5.15
CA ALA A 171 -15.81 -8.98 -3.93
C ALA A 171 -15.18 -8.26 -2.74
N PHE A 172 -14.10 -7.49 -2.96
CA PHE A 172 -13.56 -6.59 -1.94
C PHE A 172 -14.60 -5.57 -1.51
N ALA A 173 -15.22 -4.87 -2.46
CA ALA A 173 -16.24 -3.87 -2.19
C ALA A 173 -17.48 -4.47 -1.49
N TYR A 174 -17.87 -5.68 -1.87
CA TYR A 174 -18.97 -6.40 -1.23
C TYR A 174 -18.64 -6.77 0.22
N GLY A 175 -17.46 -7.34 0.48
CA GLY A 175 -17.03 -7.65 1.85
C GLY A 175 -16.94 -6.42 2.74
N LEU A 176 -16.45 -5.30 2.20
CA LEU A 176 -16.40 -4.02 2.91
C LEU A 176 -17.80 -3.55 3.29
N ARG A 177 -18.77 -3.62 2.36
CA ARG A 177 -20.18 -3.32 2.65
C ARG A 177 -20.76 -4.24 3.72
N LEU A 178 -20.45 -5.54 3.68
CA LEU A 178 -20.94 -6.47 4.71
C LEU A 178 -20.42 -6.12 6.11
N ILE A 179 -19.14 -5.78 6.22
CA ILE A 179 -18.54 -5.34 7.49
C ILE A 179 -19.24 -4.09 7.99
N LEU A 180 -19.40 -3.06 7.14
CA LEU A 180 -20.01 -1.79 7.51
C LEU A 180 -21.49 -1.92 7.86
N THR A 181 -22.26 -2.71 7.12
CA THR A 181 -23.66 -3.01 7.45
C THR A 181 -23.77 -3.70 8.81
N GLY A 182 -22.86 -4.64 9.12
CA GLY A 182 -22.80 -5.28 10.44
C GLY A 182 -22.54 -4.28 11.56
N LEU A 183 -21.56 -3.38 11.36
CA LEU A 183 -21.26 -2.31 12.32
C LEU A 183 -22.45 -1.37 12.53
N ARG A 184 -23.14 -0.99 11.46
CA ARG A 184 -24.33 -0.13 11.53
C ARG A 184 -25.43 -0.76 12.35
N LYS A 185 -25.75 -2.02 12.07
CA LYS A 185 -26.80 -2.74 12.80
C LYS A 185 -26.50 -2.85 14.29
N GLU A 186 -25.23 -3.06 14.64
CA GLU A 186 -24.80 -3.06 16.05
C GLU A 186 -24.91 -1.70 16.76
N LEU A 187 -24.92 -0.59 16.02
CA LEU A 187 -25.16 0.75 16.56
C LEU A 187 -26.66 0.99 16.78
N GLU A 188 -27.50 0.50 15.85
CA GLU A 188 -28.97 0.58 15.95
C GLU A 188 -29.52 -0.27 17.11
N ASP A 189 -28.93 -1.44 17.38
CA ASP A 189 -29.37 -2.35 18.46
C ASP A 189 -29.02 -1.84 19.89
N VAL A 190 -28.29 -0.72 20.02
CA VAL A 190 -27.85 -0.12 21.30
C VAL A 190 -28.68 1.12 21.69
N GLU A 191 -29.46 1.68 20.75
CA GLU A 191 -30.46 2.75 21.01
C GLU A 191 -31.81 2.19 21.47
#